data_AF-A0A350F283-F1
#
_entry.id   AF-A0A350F283-F1
#
_cell.length_a   1.000
_cell.length_b   1.000
_cell.length_c   1.000
_cell.angle_alpha   90.00
_cell.angle_beta   90.00
_cell.angle_gamma   90.00
#
_symmetry.space_group_name_H-M   'P 1'
#
loop_
_entity.id
_entity.type
_entity.pdbx_description
1 polymer ?
#
loop_
_entity_poly.entity_id
_entity_poly.type
_entity_poly.pdbx_seq_one_letter_code
_entity_poly.pdbx_strand_id
1 'polypeptide(L)'
;MKARHLSTRAVPSHLKTAPGFALIRPPCCGPGRSSVYWPLAAMVLQLLALFAQATNVQRTYFKASNTEAGDLFGHAIAFDGNTLVVGAPGESSGSPGINGNQSDNGATRAGAVYVFVRNGGVWSQQAYLKASNPGAEDEFGKSVAIAGDTIVVGAIGEGSNATGVNGN
;
A
#
# COMPACT_ATOMS: atom_id res chain seq x y z
N MET A 1 -46.13 -41.60 -1.41
CA MET A 1 -45.67 -41.41 -0.02
C MET A 1 -44.48 -42.33 0.23
N LYS A 2 -43.26 -41.80 0.34
CA LYS A 2 -42.10 -42.58 0.78
C LYS A 2 -41.06 -41.63 1.38
N ALA A 3 -41.05 -41.54 2.71
CA ALA A 3 -40.05 -40.80 3.47
C ALA A 3 -38.69 -41.51 3.34
N ARG A 4 -37.63 -40.75 3.08
CA ARG A 4 -36.26 -41.24 3.17
C ARG A 4 -35.58 -40.63 4.39
N HIS A 5 -35.27 -41.53 5.31
CA HIS A 5 -34.43 -41.38 6.48
C HIS A 5 -32.97 -41.56 6.05
N LEU A 6 -32.07 -40.69 6.50
CA LEU A 6 -30.59 -40.81 6.58
C LEU A 6 -30.12 -39.46 7.17
N SER A 7 -29.13 -39.31 8.04
CA SER A 7 -28.29 -40.17 8.87
C SER A 7 -27.49 -39.16 9.72
N THR A 8 -27.47 -39.30 11.04
CA THR A 8 -26.68 -38.45 11.95
C THR A 8 -25.20 -38.67 11.69
N ARG A 9 -24.52 -37.68 11.09
CA ARG A 9 -23.08 -37.74 10.84
C ARG A 9 -22.31 -37.16 12.02
N ALA A 10 -21.43 -37.99 12.56
CA ALA A 10 -20.56 -37.72 13.70
C ALA A 10 -19.52 -36.60 13.45
N VAL A 11 -19.05 -36.05 14.57
CA VAL A 11 -18.13 -34.91 14.74
C VAL A 11 -16.71 -35.22 14.25
N PRO A 12 -16.00 -34.29 13.58
CA PRO A 12 -14.54 -34.37 13.40
C PRO A 12 -13.82 -33.88 14.66
N SER A 13 -13.13 -34.80 15.34
CA SER A 13 -12.30 -34.57 16.52
C SER A 13 -10.90 -34.08 16.13
N HIS A 14 -10.70 -32.78 15.91
CA HIS A 14 -9.34 -32.21 15.83
C HIS A 14 -9.30 -30.75 16.31
N LEU A 15 -9.33 -30.58 17.63
CA LEU A 15 -8.74 -29.42 18.29
C LEU A 15 -7.76 -29.97 19.33
N LYS A 16 -6.48 -29.98 18.96
CA LYS A 16 -5.36 -30.22 19.87
C LYS A 16 -5.42 -29.17 20.98
N THR A 17 -5.58 -29.61 22.22
CA THR A 17 -5.39 -28.81 23.42
C THR A 17 -3.93 -28.35 23.49
N ALA A 18 -3.71 -27.03 23.52
CA ALA A 18 -2.43 -26.45 23.90
C ALA A 18 -2.25 -26.62 25.43
N PRO A 19 -1.09 -27.07 25.93
CA PRO A 19 -0.84 -27.17 27.35
C PRO A 19 -0.39 -25.82 27.91
N GLY A 20 -0.87 -25.47 29.10
CA GLY A 20 -0.21 -24.47 29.94
C GLY A 20 -0.96 -23.15 30.15
N PHE A 21 -2.21 -23.21 30.62
CA PHE A 21 -2.70 -22.15 31.52
C PHE A 21 -3.43 -22.83 32.68
N ALA A 22 -2.67 -23.13 33.73
CA ALA A 22 -3.22 -23.61 34.99
C ALA A 22 -4.04 -22.46 35.61
N LEU A 23 -5.35 -22.51 35.43
CA LEU A 23 -6.26 -21.64 36.16
C LEU A 23 -6.20 -22.05 37.63
N ILE A 24 -5.51 -21.25 38.44
CA ILE A 24 -5.60 -21.32 39.90
C ILE A 24 -7.08 -21.13 40.24
N ARG A 25 -7.76 -22.21 40.64
CA ARG A 25 -9.14 -22.15 41.10
C ARG A 25 -9.14 -21.45 42.46
N PRO A 26 -9.82 -20.30 42.61
CA PRO A 26 -9.98 -19.70 43.93
C PRO A 26 -10.86 -20.63 44.78
N PRO A 27 -10.52 -20.85 46.06
CA PRO A 27 -11.38 -21.58 46.95
C PRO A 27 -12.62 -20.74 47.27
N CYS A 28 -13.76 -21.43 47.29
CA CYS A 28 -15.05 -21.03 47.88
C CYS A 28 -16.01 -20.22 46.99
N CYS A 29 -16.99 -20.92 46.42
CA CYS A 29 -18.40 -20.48 46.42
C CYS A 29 -19.30 -21.71 46.52
N GLY A 30 -20.03 -21.85 47.64
CA GLY A 30 -21.03 -22.89 47.85
C GLY A 30 -22.27 -22.72 46.95
N PRO A 31 -23.20 -23.68 46.97
CA PRO A 31 -24.38 -23.65 46.11
C PRO A 31 -25.36 -22.59 46.62
N GLY A 32 -25.54 -21.49 45.88
CA GLY A 32 -26.68 -20.60 46.15
C GLY A 32 -26.54 -19.09 45.91
N ARG A 33 -25.64 -18.59 45.07
CA ARG A 33 -25.72 -17.18 44.63
C ARG A 33 -25.65 -17.06 43.11
N SER A 34 -26.69 -16.44 42.58
CA SER A 34 -26.95 -16.20 41.17
C SER A 34 -25.77 -15.48 40.51
N SER A 35 -25.21 -16.16 39.51
CA SER A 35 -24.15 -15.69 38.63
C SER A 35 -24.69 -14.60 37.69
N VAL A 36 -24.88 -13.38 38.20
CA VAL A 36 -25.33 -12.23 37.39
C VAL A 36 -24.17 -11.28 37.04
N TYR A 37 -22.95 -11.57 37.48
CA TYR A 37 -21.77 -10.71 37.28
C TYR A 37 -20.87 -11.11 36.08
N TRP A 38 -21.37 -11.90 35.14
CA TRP A 38 -20.61 -12.31 33.95
C TRP A 38 -20.90 -11.57 32.62
N PRO A 39 -22.04 -10.89 32.38
CA PRO A 39 -22.25 -10.26 31.07
C PRO A 39 -21.52 -8.91 30.90
N LEU A 40 -21.34 -8.14 31.98
CA LEU A 40 -20.69 -6.82 31.89
C LEU A 40 -19.15 -6.90 31.83
N ALA A 41 -18.54 -7.87 32.52
CA ALA A 41 -17.09 -8.08 32.45
C ALA A 41 -16.62 -8.56 31.06
N ALA A 42 -17.45 -9.34 30.35
CA ALA A 42 -17.19 -9.75 28.97
C ALA A 42 -17.36 -8.58 27.97
N MET A 43 -18.29 -7.66 28.25
CA MET A 43 -18.59 -6.52 27.38
C MET A 43 -17.52 -5.42 27.45
N VAL A 44 -16.84 -5.25 28.59
CA VAL A 44 -15.70 -4.31 28.72
C VAL A 44 -14.42 -4.89 28.11
N LEU A 45 -14.26 -6.22 28.10
CA LEU A 45 -13.09 -6.88 27.49
C LEU A 45 -13.16 -6.88 25.94
N GLN A 46 -14.36 -6.89 25.36
CA GLN A 46 -14.56 -6.75 23.91
C GLN A 46 -14.48 -5.29 23.41
N LEU A 47 -14.61 -4.29 24.29
CA LEU A 47 -14.48 -2.89 23.92
C LEU A 47 -13.01 -2.41 23.81
N LEU A 48 -12.07 -3.15 24.41
CA LEU A 48 -10.63 -2.84 24.39
C LEU A 48 -9.82 -3.54 23.27
N ALA A 49 -10.42 -4.43 22.49
CA ALA A 49 -9.75 -5.08 21.35
C ALA A 49 -9.81 -4.26 20.04
N LEU A 50 -10.30 -3.01 20.08
CA LEU A 50 -10.38 -2.12 18.90
C LEU A 50 -9.05 -1.50 18.48
N PHE A 51 -7.97 -1.70 19.24
CA PHE A 51 -6.62 -1.36 18.79
C PHE A 51 -6.09 -2.48 17.90
N ALA A 52 -6.50 -2.46 16.63
CA ALA A 52 -5.90 -3.26 15.58
C ALA A 52 -4.37 -3.15 15.66
N GLN A 53 -3.69 -4.28 15.85
CA GLN A 53 -2.24 -4.28 15.93
C GLN A 53 -1.66 -3.82 14.59
N ALA A 54 -0.85 -2.76 14.64
CA ALA A 54 -0.01 -2.34 13.52
C ALA A 54 1.06 -3.42 13.29
N THR A 55 0.71 -4.43 12.50
CA THR A 55 1.67 -5.44 12.07
C THR A 55 2.46 -4.87 10.90
N ASN A 56 3.80 -4.85 11.03
CA ASN A 56 4.72 -4.55 9.94
C ASN A 56 4.76 -5.71 8.94
N VAL A 57 3.71 -5.82 8.13
CA VAL A 57 3.60 -6.81 7.06
C VAL A 57 3.69 -6.07 5.72
N GLN A 58 4.55 -6.56 4.83
CA GLN A 58 4.56 -6.09 3.45
C GLN A 58 3.21 -6.37 2.79
N ARG A 59 2.45 -5.32 2.47
CA ARG A 59 1.14 -5.46 1.83
C ARG A 59 1.22 -5.48 0.31
N THR A 60 2.20 -4.78 -0.26
CA THR A 60 2.34 -4.58 -1.70
C THR A 60 3.81 -4.33 -2.04
N TYR A 61 4.20 -4.69 -3.26
CA TYR A 61 5.48 -4.37 -3.86
C TYR A 61 5.21 -3.50 -5.08
N PHE A 62 5.82 -2.31 -5.14
CA PHE A 62 5.69 -1.38 -6.26
C PHE A 62 6.89 -1.52 -7.19
N LYS A 63 6.61 -1.55 -8.48
CA LYS A 63 7.63 -1.55 -9.55
C LYS A 63 7.13 -0.66 -10.67
N ALA A 64 8.05 0.03 -11.35
CA ALA A 64 7.75 0.70 -12.60
C ALA A 64 7.21 -0.30 -13.65
N SER A 65 6.48 0.21 -14.64
CA SER A 65 6.04 -0.58 -15.80
C SER A 65 7.20 -0.89 -16.78
N ASN A 66 8.22 -0.04 -16.83
CA ASN A 66 9.48 -0.22 -17.56
C ASN A 66 10.63 -0.23 -16.54
N THR A 67 11.21 -1.40 -16.30
CA THR A 67 12.13 -1.61 -15.18
C THR A 67 13.55 -1.80 -15.69
N GLU A 68 14.06 -0.76 -16.32
CA GLU A 68 15.38 -0.80 -16.92
C GLU A 68 16.46 -0.58 -15.86
N ALA A 69 17.65 -1.08 -16.14
CA ALA A 69 18.75 -0.96 -15.20
C ALA A 69 19.21 0.50 -15.16
N GLY A 70 19.23 1.08 -13.96
CA GLY A 70 19.71 2.46 -13.78
C GLY A 70 18.61 3.53 -13.81
N ASP A 71 17.32 3.16 -13.92
CA ASP A 71 16.22 4.14 -13.88
C ASP A 71 16.02 4.79 -12.50
N LEU A 72 16.59 4.17 -11.46
CA LEU A 72 16.52 4.65 -10.07
C LEU A 72 15.09 4.82 -9.55
N PHE A 73 14.15 3.98 -10.00
CA PHE A 73 12.78 3.96 -9.46
C PHE A 73 12.81 3.81 -7.92
N GLY A 74 12.09 4.70 -7.22
CA GLY A 74 12.09 4.75 -5.77
C GLY A 74 13.07 5.76 -5.17
N HIS A 75 13.79 6.52 -6.00
CA HIS A 75 14.71 7.57 -5.55
C HIS A 75 14.00 8.63 -4.70
N ALA A 76 12.79 9.03 -5.08
CA ALA A 76 11.95 9.96 -4.33
C ALA A 76 10.53 9.40 -4.24
N ILE A 77 9.89 9.56 -3.08
CA ILE A 77 8.55 9.02 -2.82
C ILE A 77 7.71 10.07 -2.10
N ALA A 78 6.48 10.27 -2.55
CA ALA A 78 5.48 11.06 -1.84
C ALA A 78 4.11 10.35 -1.87
N PHE A 79 3.29 10.58 -0.85
CA PHE A 79 2.03 9.87 -0.66
C PHE A 79 0.98 10.82 -0.07
N ASP A 80 -0.22 10.80 -0.64
CA ASP A 80 -1.39 11.46 -0.07
C ASP A 80 -2.65 10.63 -0.31
N GLY A 81 -3.38 10.31 0.76
CA GLY A 81 -4.59 9.49 0.72
C GLY A 81 -4.41 8.14 0.02
N ASN A 82 -4.93 8.05 -1.22
CA ASN A 82 -4.89 6.84 -2.04
C ASN A 82 -3.90 6.96 -3.21
N THR A 83 -3.05 7.98 -3.24
CA THR A 83 -2.12 8.24 -4.32
C THR A 83 -0.68 8.15 -3.82
N LEU A 84 0.12 7.33 -4.51
CA LEU A 84 1.55 7.19 -4.30
C LEU A 84 2.27 7.69 -5.55
N VAL A 85 3.25 8.57 -5.36
CA VAL A 85 4.07 9.13 -6.42
C VAL A 85 5.52 8.70 -6.19
N VAL A 86 6.14 8.16 -7.24
CA VAL A 86 7.50 7.63 -7.18
C VAL A 86 8.36 8.20 -8.30
N GLY A 87 9.47 8.84 -7.94
CA GLY A 87 10.45 9.36 -8.87
C GLY A 87 11.44 8.30 -9.35
N ALA A 88 11.86 8.42 -10.60
CA ALA A 88 12.87 7.63 -11.27
C ALA A 88 13.76 8.55 -12.15
N PRO A 89 14.65 9.35 -11.54
CA PRO A 89 15.43 10.35 -12.26
C PRO A 89 16.46 9.77 -13.24
N GLY A 90 16.69 8.45 -13.22
CA GLY A 90 17.58 7.78 -14.17
C GLY A 90 16.88 7.28 -15.44
N GLU A 91 15.55 7.34 -15.49
CA GLU A 91 14.77 6.87 -16.63
C GLU A 91 15.11 7.65 -17.90
N SER A 92 15.23 6.96 -19.04
CA SER A 92 15.90 7.52 -20.23
C SER A 92 15.00 7.74 -21.45
N SER A 93 13.67 7.65 -21.29
CA SER A 93 12.75 7.96 -22.39
C SER A 93 12.77 9.44 -22.72
N GLY A 94 12.83 9.76 -24.00
CA GLY A 94 12.65 11.11 -24.53
C GLY A 94 11.19 11.43 -24.86
N SER A 95 10.25 10.51 -24.61
CA SER A 95 8.83 10.73 -24.91
C SER A 95 8.21 11.71 -23.88
N PRO A 96 7.73 12.90 -24.27
CA PRO A 96 7.20 13.89 -23.34
C PRO A 96 5.80 13.55 -22.84
N GLY A 97 5.39 14.22 -21.76
CA GLY A 97 4.01 14.21 -21.28
C GLY A 97 3.61 12.96 -20.47
N ILE A 98 2.38 12.50 -20.64
CA ILE A 98 1.79 11.44 -19.80
C ILE A 98 1.60 10.17 -20.63
N ASN A 99 2.07 9.04 -20.09
CA ASN A 99 1.95 7.71 -20.67
C ASN A 99 2.55 7.60 -22.09
N GLY A 100 3.65 8.30 -22.32
CA GLY A 100 4.44 8.21 -23.54
C GLY A 100 5.11 6.84 -23.75
N ASN A 101 5.96 6.76 -24.78
CA ASN A 101 6.71 5.53 -25.08
C ASN A 101 7.80 5.28 -24.02
N GLN A 102 7.52 4.35 -23.11
CA GLN A 102 8.41 3.95 -22.03
C GLN A 102 9.56 3.02 -22.45
N SER A 103 9.55 2.52 -23.69
CA SER A 103 10.65 1.74 -24.27
C SER A 103 11.63 2.59 -25.06
N ASP A 104 11.36 3.90 -25.18
CA ASP A 104 12.33 4.85 -25.69
C ASP A 104 13.44 5.04 -24.64
N ASN A 105 14.67 5.16 -25.12
CA ASN A 105 15.87 5.37 -24.33
C ASN A 105 16.78 6.44 -24.96
N GLY A 106 16.18 7.33 -25.76
CA GLY A 106 16.89 8.36 -26.52
C GLY A 106 17.40 9.56 -25.71
N ALA A 107 16.98 9.71 -24.44
CA ALA A 107 17.34 10.84 -23.60
C ALA A 107 17.84 10.37 -22.23
N THR A 108 19.12 10.01 -22.15
CA THR A 108 19.78 9.49 -20.95
C THR A 108 19.43 10.32 -19.71
N ARG A 109 18.90 9.67 -18.67
CA ARG A 109 18.56 10.31 -17.38
C ARG A 109 17.64 11.53 -17.50
N ALA A 110 16.78 11.57 -18.52
CA ALA A 110 15.74 12.59 -18.62
C ALA A 110 14.75 12.52 -17.44
N GLY A 111 14.62 11.34 -16.85
CA GLY A 111 13.88 11.08 -15.63
C GLY A 111 12.37 10.95 -15.86
N ALA A 112 11.71 10.28 -14.92
CA ALA A 112 10.27 10.02 -14.94
C ALA A 112 9.66 10.02 -13.54
N VAL A 113 8.34 10.13 -13.47
CA VAL A 113 7.55 9.94 -12.25
C VAL A 113 6.41 8.96 -12.51
N TYR A 114 6.17 8.04 -11.58
CA TYR A 114 5.12 7.04 -11.66
C TYR A 114 4.07 7.32 -10.59
N VAL A 115 2.81 7.33 -10.98
CA VAL A 115 1.67 7.55 -10.09
C VAL A 115 0.93 6.24 -9.93
N PHE A 116 0.79 5.78 -8.70
CA PHE A 116 -0.03 4.63 -8.33
C PHE A 116 -1.24 5.11 -7.54
N VAL A 117 -2.40 4.53 -7.83
CA VAL A 117 -3.65 4.85 -7.12
C VAL A 117 -4.19 3.57 -6.48
N ARG A 118 -4.77 3.74 -5.29
CA ARG A 118 -5.42 2.66 -4.55
C ARG A 118 -6.93 2.74 -4.71
N ASN A 119 -7.55 1.67 -5.19
CA ASN A 119 -8.99 1.51 -5.23
C ASN A 119 -9.40 0.16 -4.62
N GLY A 120 -10.35 0.17 -3.69
CA GLY A 120 -10.81 -1.06 -3.03
C GLY A 120 -9.72 -1.85 -2.31
N GLY A 121 -8.65 -1.17 -1.86
CA GLY A 121 -7.49 -1.80 -1.24
C GLY A 121 -6.40 -2.27 -2.21
N VAL A 122 -6.66 -2.28 -3.52
CA VAL A 122 -5.75 -2.70 -4.59
C VAL A 122 -5.01 -1.49 -5.16
N TRP A 123 -3.70 -1.62 -5.38
CA TRP A 123 -2.88 -0.60 -6.02
C TRP A 123 -2.70 -0.90 -7.52
N SER A 124 -2.76 0.14 -8.35
CA SER A 124 -2.43 0.07 -9.77
C SER A 124 -1.69 1.33 -10.20
N GLN A 125 -0.75 1.19 -11.14
CA GLN A 125 -0.15 2.36 -11.79
C GLN A 125 -1.20 3.05 -12.65
N GLN A 126 -1.46 4.33 -12.36
CA GLN A 126 -2.41 5.15 -13.09
C GLN A 126 -1.74 6.01 -14.15
N ALA A 127 -0.50 6.46 -13.90
CA ALA A 127 0.22 7.29 -14.84
C ALA A 127 1.74 7.08 -14.78
N TYR A 128 2.36 7.30 -15.93
CA TYR A 128 3.78 7.56 -16.11
C TYR A 128 3.91 9.00 -16.61
N LEU A 129 4.65 9.83 -15.90
CA LEU A 129 4.77 11.26 -16.13
C LEU A 129 6.19 11.60 -16.55
N LYS A 130 6.29 12.45 -17.57
CA LYS A 130 7.52 13.02 -18.09
C LYS A 130 7.40 14.54 -18.10
N ALA A 131 8.55 15.21 -18.07
CA ALA A 131 8.61 16.63 -18.40
C ALA A 131 7.97 16.88 -19.78
N SER A 132 7.48 18.10 -20.01
CA SER A 132 6.99 18.51 -21.33
C SER A 132 8.10 18.58 -22.37
N ASN A 133 9.34 18.74 -21.91
CA ASN A 133 10.55 18.98 -22.69
C ASN A 133 11.71 18.10 -22.19
N PRO A 134 11.55 16.76 -22.14
CA PRO A 134 12.55 15.88 -21.54
C PRO A 134 13.88 15.97 -22.31
N GLY A 135 14.88 16.52 -21.65
CA GLY A 135 16.28 16.57 -22.09
C GLY A 135 17.12 15.53 -21.38
N ALA A 136 18.25 15.16 -21.98
CA ALA A 136 19.21 14.31 -21.32
C ALA A 136 19.77 15.01 -20.07
N GLU A 137 19.94 14.24 -18.98
CA GLU A 137 20.43 14.72 -17.68
C GLU A 137 19.52 15.70 -16.93
N ASP A 138 18.27 15.91 -17.37
CA ASP A 138 17.31 16.79 -16.67
C ASP A 138 16.91 16.24 -15.28
N GLU A 139 16.99 14.92 -15.10
CA GLU A 139 16.68 14.21 -13.86
C GLU A 139 15.25 14.50 -13.34
N PHE A 140 14.25 14.57 -14.22
CA PHE A 140 12.85 14.72 -13.80
C PHE A 140 12.43 13.62 -12.82
N GLY A 141 11.83 14.00 -11.70
CA GLY A 141 11.52 13.05 -10.62
C GLY A 141 12.62 12.94 -9.56
N LYS A 142 13.64 13.82 -9.59
CA LYS A 142 14.68 13.87 -8.55
C LYS A 142 14.09 14.11 -7.16
N SER A 143 13.08 14.97 -7.08
CA SER A 143 12.27 15.25 -5.90
C SER A 143 10.79 15.25 -6.29
N VAL A 144 9.93 14.79 -5.38
CA VAL A 144 8.48 14.74 -5.59
C VAL A 144 7.74 15.17 -4.33
N ALA A 145 6.63 15.86 -4.48
CA ALA A 145 5.67 16.18 -3.43
C ALA A 145 4.25 16.06 -3.98
N ILE A 146 3.29 15.71 -3.12
CA ILE A 146 1.87 15.64 -3.48
C ILE A 146 1.01 16.22 -2.36
N ALA A 147 -0.03 16.96 -2.76
CA ALA A 147 -1.11 17.41 -1.89
C ALA A 147 -2.42 17.49 -2.70
N GLY A 148 -3.42 16.71 -2.29
CA GLY A 148 -4.66 16.52 -3.05
C GLY A 148 -4.37 16.03 -4.47
N ASP A 149 -4.88 16.76 -5.46
CA ASP A 149 -4.72 16.44 -6.88
C ASP A 149 -3.45 17.07 -7.50
N THR A 150 -2.62 17.74 -6.69
CA THR A 150 -1.42 18.44 -7.18
C THR A 150 -0.16 17.64 -6.88
N ILE A 151 0.57 17.30 -7.94
CA ILE A 151 1.91 16.71 -7.85
C ILE A 151 2.93 17.78 -8.27
N VAL A 152 3.95 17.99 -7.44
CA VAL A 152 5.10 18.86 -7.74
C VAL A 152 6.31 17.96 -7.95
N VAL A 153 7.03 18.19 -9.05
CA VAL A 153 8.20 17.38 -9.44
C VAL A 153 9.38 18.29 -9.71
N GLY A 154 10.54 17.96 -9.14
CA GLY A 154 11.80 18.60 -9.47
C GLY A 154 12.54 17.90 -10.60
N ALA A 155 13.14 18.69 -11.49
CA ALA A 155 14.10 18.30 -12.51
C ALA A 155 15.34 19.17 -12.33
N ILE A 156 16.29 18.74 -11.49
CA ILE A 156 17.38 19.59 -11.03
C ILE A 156 18.42 19.89 -12.12
N GLY A 157 18.51 19.01 -13.13
CA GLY A 157 19.43 19.17 -14.25
C GLY A 157 18.83 19.91 -15.44
N GLU A 158 17.53 20.20 -15.41
CA GLU A 158 16.86 20.94 -16.48
C GLU A 158 17.52 22.32 -16.62
N GLY A 159 17.93 22.64 -17.85
CA GLY A 159 18.79 23.78 -18.14
C GLY A 159 18.40 24.56 -19.39
N SER A 160 17.16 24.43 -19.87
CA SER A 160 16.69 25.22 -21.01
C SER A 160 16.51 26.70 -20.64
N ASN A 161 16.24 27.53 -21.65
CA ASN A 161 15.91 28.94 -21.43
C ASN A 161 14.42 29.16 -21.06
N ALA A 162 13.69 28.08 -20.76
CA ALA A 162 12.32 28.15 -20.31
C ALA A 162 12.22 28.96 -19.01
N THR A 163 11.25 29.87 -18.93
CA THR A 163 10.99 30.66 -17.73
C THR A 163 9.50 30.68 -17.41
N GLY A 164 9.17 30.87 -16.12
CA GLY A 164 7.78 30.92 -15.67
C GLY A 164 7.09 29.56 -15.60
N VAL A 165 5.75 29.56 -15.58
CA VAL A 165 4.93 28.35 -15.58
C VAL A 165 4.65 27.96 -17.03
N ASN A 166 4.82 26.68 -17.38
CA ASN A 166 4.66 26.12 -18.74
C ASN A 166 5.74 26.53 -19.76
N GLY A 167 6.93 26.95 -19.32
CA GLY A 167 8.05 27.13 -20.25
C GLY A 167 8.50 25.78 -20.83
N ASN A 168 8.86 25.76 -22.12
CA ASN A 168 9.39 24.61 -22.85
C ASN A 168 10.77 24.98 -23.40
#